data_AF-A0A9D9LAN3-F1
#
_entry.id   AF-A0A9D9LAN3-F1
#
_cell.length_a   1.000
_cell.length_b   1.000
_cell.length_c   1.000
_cell.angle_alpha   90.00
_cell.angle_beta   90.00
_cell.angle_gamma   90.00
#
_symmetry.space_group_name_H-M   'P 1'
#
loop_
_entity.id
_entity.type
_entity.pdbx_description
1 polymer ?
#
loop_
_entity_poly.entity_id
_entity_poly.type
_entity_poly.pdbx_seq_one_letter_code
_entity_poly.pdbx_strand_id
1 'polypeptide(L)'
;FHLGCHYADQFAAIAPIVGNADNLAWTQRWGWNRRFPGRFDELREWIQEGHTTRAFAQNFLNLPAYVISGSGDTVVPPEHSRNTVAEMRRLGCNVEYREYPACGHGGFSGEATSLGLAWACGWVRNPFPPKIQWKTALLKHGKAYWLKMEQLERPLEFGEFTAEAIDDNHATIKTANLQAFSIFLTSKLFSADKPLFLNIDGEKVIIPIGQTETWQRLRKDPLHGWDLERYRLVPSLQKRANQEGPINEAFMAPFVLVVGTQSSDQEMNLAWQREAEAFADWWKLRNNAPCRIVKDTECPLSLVDKFNVILLGDARDNSLSALLCEHLPWRDAMEPLRLAGVDLEAEDIGSLVVYPTGDYGPDRLLVRFAANSPSAVWQMWGRFGNWFNWGVYDSMKYFDYCVFDAKSCSPETMLLLGWFGTDWQVETGKYFLGNQTLRDDSAPQGFPAHQLLDSDCPDDLYLTDLMPLKLDQMRGAFGWGRSFNGEIVGEHAIGTRSPAKLEFQLGCQFKSFTSAVRLHNPREFELCHVRQKSEKARFTVYGDGRKLGETVVDWREPEAVLNISLPDVNILTLEVVPSGGPSWLHAGAIWLNPMVKKSDSKEPRR
;
A
#
# COMPACT_ATOMS: atom_id res chain seq x y z
N PHE A 1 6.69 13.34 12.86
CA PHE A 1 6.25 12.11 13.54
C PHE A 1 6.86 10.90 12.86
N HIS A 2 6.40 10.48 11.68
CA HIS A 2 6.89 9.29 10.94
C HIS A 2 8.41 9.12 10.87
N LEU A 3 9.17 10.15 10.48
CA LEU A 3 10.64 10.05 10.47
C LEU A 3 11.24 9.84 11.87
N GLY A 4 10.71 10.55 12.87
CA GLY A 4 11.20 10.49 14.24
C GLY A 4 10.92 9.15 14.92
N CYS A 5 9.78 8.51 14.69
CA CYS A 5 9.49 7.21 15.30
C CYS A 5 10.29 6.06 14.67
N HIS A 6 10.73 6.18 13.42
CA HIS A 6 11.48 5.13 12.72
C HIS A 6 13.00 5.34 12.72
N TYR A 7 13.46 6.57 12.95
CA TYR A 7 14.88 6.94 12.90
C TYR A 7 15.27 7.90 14.04
N ALA A 8 14.73 7.64 15.24
CA ALA A 8 14.91 8.53 16.40
C ALA A 8 16.38 8.82 16.72
N ASP A 9 17.25 7.83 16.49
CA ASP A 9 18.69 7.92 16.71
C ASP A 9 19.41 8.94 15.82
N GLN A 10 18.74 9.48 14.79
CA GLN A 10 19.30 10.46 13.86
C GLN A 10 18.99 11.91 14.23
N PHE A 11 18.09 12.16 15.19
CA PHE A 11 17.59 13.50 15.49
C PHE A 11 17.88 13.93 16.93
N ALA A 12 18.06 15.24 17.15
CA ALA A 12 18.15 15.81 18.50
C ALA A 12 16.75 16.05 19.11
N ALA A 13 15.81 16.48 18.28
CA ALA A 13 14.41 16.70 18.59
C ALA A 13 13.60 16.76 17.27
N ILE A 14 12.28 16.69 17.35
CA ILE A 14 11.38 16.90 16.22
C ILE A 14 10.28 17.92 16.55
N ALA A 15 9.76 18.61 15.54
CA ALA A 15 8.63 19.53 15.66
C ALA A 15 7.51 19.20 14.65
N PRO A 16 6.77 18.08 14.81
CA PRO A 16 5.69 17.74 13.87
C PRO A 16 4.53 18.75 13.93
N ILE A 17 4.06 19.16 12.76
CA ILE A 17 2.91 20.05 12.58
C ILE A 17 1.81 19.24 11.88
N VAL A 18 0.61 19.22 12.45
CA VAL A 18 -0.58 18.47 11.95
C VAL A 18 -0.25 17.06 11.49
N GLY A 19 0.58 16.37 12.28
CA GLY A 19 1.11 15.09 11.85
C GLY A 19 0.06 13.99 11.91
N ASN A 20 -0.10 13.30 10.79
CA ASN A 20 -0.99 12.15 10.67
C ASN A 20 -0.44 10.95 11.45
N ALA A 21 -0.78 10.90 12.75
CA ALA A 21 -0.10 10.06 13.73
C ALA A 21 -0.97 8.94 14.33
N ASP A 22 -2.30 9.01 14.19
CA ASP A 22 -3.25 7.99 14.66
C ASP A 22 -4.43 7.79 13.69
N ASN A 23 -4.43 6.70 12.92
CA ASN A 23 -5.49 6.40 11.95
C ASN A 23 -6.88 6.21 12.60
N LEU A 24 -6.94 5.83 13.88
CA LEU A 24 -8.20 5.65 14.62
C LEU A 24 -9.00 6.96 14.70
N ALA A 25 -8.34 8.11 14.63
CA ALA A 25 -9.02 9.41 14.59
C ALA A 25 -9.96 9.54 13.38
N TRP A 26 -9.59 9.02 12.20
CA TRP A 26 -10.48 9.01 11.04
C TRP A 26 -11.62 8.01 11.18
N THR A 27 -11.36 6.83 11.72
CA THR A 27 -12.41 5.86 12.02
C THR A 27 -13.46 6.49 12.94
N GLN A 28 -13.03 7.11 14.04
CA GLN A 28 -13.92 7.75 15.01
C GLN A 28 -14.68 8.93 14.43
N ARG A 29 -14.02 9.76 13.62
CA ARG A 29 -14.60 11.02 13.14
C ARG A 29 -15.44 10.83 11.88
N TRP A 30 -14.99 9.99 10.95
CA TRP A 30 -15.55 9.84 9.61
C TRP A 30 -16.20 8.49 9.35
N GLY A 31 -16.07 7.52 10.25
CA GLY A 31 -16.64 6.17 10.06
C GLY A 31 -15.95 5.37 8.95
N TRP A 32 -14.69 5.68 8.66
CA TRP A 32 -13.86 4.91 7.74
C TRP A 32 -13.48 3.56 8.32
N ASN A 33 -13.20 2.58 7.46
CA ASN A 33 -12.68 1.27 7.85
C ASN A 33 -13.58 0.52 8.86
N ARG A 34 -14.90 0.65 8.68
CA ARG A 34 -15.91 0.02 9.56
C ARG A 34 -15.76 -1.51 9.62
N ARG A 35 -15.76 -2.10 10.82
CA ARG A 35 -15.79 -3.56 10.96
C ARG A 35 -17.10 -4.16 10.44
N PHE A 36 -17.04 -5.27 9.70
CA PHE A 36 -18.20 -6.05 9.23
C PHE A 36 -17.82 -7.53 9.03
N PRO A 37 -18.79 -8.47 9.04
CA PRO A 37 -18.50 -9.90 8.96
C PRO A 37 -17.68 -10.30 7.74
N GLY A 38 -16.70 -11.18 7.93
CA GLY A 38 -15.81 -11.66 6.87
C GLY A 38 -14.62 -10.73 6.57
N ARG A 39 -14.56 -9.55 7.21
CA ARG A 39 -13.42 -8.65 7.12
C ARG A 39 -12.22 -9.20 7.90
N PHE A 40 -11.01 -9.08 7.37
CA PHE A 40 -9.78 -9.51 8.07
C PHE A 40 -9.39 -8.51 9.17
N ASP A 41 -10.26 -8.26 10.14
CA ASP A 41 -10.14 -7.15 11.09
C ASP A 41 -8.81 -7.18 11.87
N GLU A 42 -8.37 -8.33 12.38
CA GLU A 42 -7.10 -8.46 13.12
C GLU A 42 -5.88 -8.14 12.24
N LEU A 43 -5.84 -8.69 11.02
CA LEU A 43 -4.77 -8.43 10.06
C LEU A 43 -4.74 -6.95 9.65
N ARG A 44 -5.92 -6.38 9.38
CA ARG A 44 -6.08 -4.96 9.06
C ARG A 44 -5.62 -4.07 10.19
N GLU A 45 -5.91 -4.43 11.43
CA GLU A 45 -5.46 -3.69 12.61
C GLU A 45 -3.95 -3.73 12.73
N TRP A 46 -3.34 -4.91 12.63
CA TRP A 46 -1.89 -5.04 12.66
C TRP A 46 -1.22 -4.19 11.56
N ILE A 47 -1.71 -4.24 10.32
CA ILE A 47 -1.13 -3.46 9.22
C ILE A 47 -1.33 -1.95 9.45
N GLN A 48 -2.51 -1.51 9.88
CA GLN A 48 -2.77 -0.10 10.18
C GLN A 48 -1.87 0.42 11.30
N GLU A 49 -1.75 -0.33 12.39
CA GLU A 49 -0.84 -0.02 13.50
C GLU A 49 0.62 0.02 13.01
N GLY A 50 0.99 -0.88 12.09
CA GLY A 50 2.29 -0.89 11.41
C GLY A 50 2.66 0.40 10.67
N HIS A 51 1.68 1.25 10.35
CA HIS A 51 1.87 2.53 9.68
C HIS A 51 1.50 3.74 10.54
N THR A 52 1.18 3.53 11.81
CA THR A 52 0.62 4.57 12.69
C THR A 52 1.64 4.97 13.74
N THR A 53 2.03 6.25 13.78
CA THR A 53 3.05 6.73 14.73
C THR A 53 2.68 6.45 16.20
N ARG A 54 1.40 6.57 16.57
CA ARG A 54 0.91 6.26 17.93
C ARG A 54 1.30 4.86 18.39
N ALA A 55 1.27 3.88 17.49
CA ALA A 55 1.67 2.49 17.76
C ALA A 55 3.12 2.35 18.21
N PHE A 56 3.97 3.29 17.78
CA PHE A 56 5.42 3.32 18.01
C PHE A 56 5.84 4.40 19.00
N ALA A 57 4.92 4.89 19.85
CA ALA A 57 5.19 6.01 20.75
C ALA A 57 6.40 5.78 21.68
N GLN A 58 6.69 4.53 22.07
CA GLN A 58 7.86 4.18 22.91
C GLN A 58 9.20 4.53 22.26
N ASN A 59 9.26 4.61 20.93
CA ASN A 59 10.46 4.96 20.19
C ASN A 59 10.89 6.42 20.44
N PHE A 60 10.00 7.26 20.98
CA PHE A 60 10.29 8.65 21.36
C PHE A 60 10.90 8.80 22.76
N LEU A 61 11.16 7.72 23.50
CA LEU A 61 11.70 7.79 24.86
C LEU A 61 12.94 8.70 24.96
N ASN A 62 13.81 8.65 23.95
CA ASN A 62 15.04 9.44 23.87
C ASN A 62 14.99 10.55 22.80
N LEU A 63 13.82 10.84 22.21
CA LEU A 63 13.64 11.86 21.19
C LEU A 63 12.56 12.87 21.62
N PRO A 64 12.97 14.05 22.12
CA PRO A 64 12.06 15.15 22.43
C PRO A 64 11.21 15.57 21.22
N ALA A 65 9.92 15.81 21.44
CA ALA A 65 8.99 16.22 20.40
C ALA A 65 8.17 17.47 20.77
N TYR A 66 8.04 18.42 19.83
CA TYR A 66 7.16 19.59 19.94
C TYR A 66 6.02 19.50 18.93
N VAL A 67 4.84 19.16 19.40
CA VAL A 67 3.69 18.82 18.55
C VAL A 67 2.79 20.03 18.38
N ILE A 68 2.54 20.42 17.13
CA ILE A 68 1.62 21.49 16.75
C ILE A 68 0.39 20.90 16.06
N SER A 69 -0.81 21.27 16.50
CA SER A 69 -2.07 20.90 15.83
C SER A 69 -3.03 22.08 15.72
N GLY A 70 -3.97 22.00 14.78
CA GLY A 70 -5.07 22.95 14.65
C GLY A 70 -6.41 22.30 15.05
N SER A 71 -7.20 22.96 15.89
CA SER A 71 -8.47 22.36 16.35
C SER A 71 -9.56 22.31 15.27
N GLY A 72 -9.39 23.09 14.19
CA GLY A 72 -10.26 23.14 13.02
C GLY A 72 -9.80 22.25 11.86
N ASP A 73 -8.74 21.44 12.02
CA ASP A 73 -8.27 20.56 10.95
C ASP A 73 -9.30 19.45 10.67
N THR A 74 -9.79 19.40 9.44
CA THR A 74 -10.74 18.40 8.95
C THR A 74 -10.07 17.30 8.12
N VAL A 75 -8.80 17.48 7.74
CA VAL A 75 -8.00 16.52 6.96
C VAL A 75 -7.25 15.60 7.92
N VAL A 76 -6.51 16.18 8.86
CA VAL A 76 -5.83 15.48 9.96
C VAL A 76 -6.40 16.01 11.29
N PRO A 77 -7.56 15.48 11.73
CA PRO A 77 -8.21 15.91 12.95
C PRO A 77 -7.24 15.99 14.15
N PRO A 78 -7.44 16.94 15.09
CA PRO A 78 -6.55 17.12 16.24
C PRO A 78 -6.40 15.84 17.08
N GLU A 79 -7.39 14.94 17.04
CA GLU A 79 -7.35 13.61 17.65
C GLU A 79 -6.07 12.82 17.28
N HIS A 80 -5.54 12.95 16.04
CA HIS A 80 -4.28 12.32 15.65
C HIS A 80 -3.13 12.70 16.59
N SER A 81 -3.00 13.99 16.88
CA SER A 81 -1.96 14.53 17.76
C SER A 81 -2.28 14.28 19.23
N ARG A 82 -3.54 14.46 19.66
CA ARG A 82 -3.97 14.26 21.04
C ARG A 82 -3.71 12.83 21.51
N ASN A 83 -4.11 11.83 20.72
CA ASN A 83 -3.96 10.42 21.07
C ASN A 83 -2.48 10.02 21.13
N THR A 84 -1.68 10.46 20.17
CA THR A 84 -0.23 10.20 20.13
C THR A 84 0.49 10.85 21.32
N VAL A 85 0.21 12.12 21.62
CA VAL A 85 0.79 12.83 22.76
C VAL A 85 0.38 12.20 24.08
N ALA A 86 -0.88 11.77 24.22
CA ALA A 86 -1.35 11.07 25.41
C ALA A 86 -0.55 9.78 25.67
N GLU A 87 -0.31 8.99 24.62
CA GLU A 87 0.49 7.77 24.72
C GLU A 87 1.98 8.07 25.02
N MET A 88 2.57 9.07 24.36
CA MET A 88 3.93 9.53 24.65
C MET A 88 4.08 9.95 26.12
N ARG A 89 3.13 10.72 26.66
CA ARG A 89 3.13 11.13 28.08
C ARG A 89 2.99 9.93 29.03
N ARG A 90 2.11 8.97 28.70
CA ARG A 90 1.93 7.73 29.47
C ARG A 90 3.23 6.94 29.58
N LEU A 91 4.02 6.92 28.50
CA LEU A 91 5.32 6.25 28.42
C LEU A 91 6.50 7.07 28.98
N GLY A 92 6.24 8.29 29.47
CA GLY A 92 7.28 9.17 30.02
C GLY A 92 8.19 9.82 28.96
N CYS A 93 7.75 9.90 27.71
CA CYS A 93 8.49 10.60 26.66
C CYS A 93 8.43 12.12 26.86
N ASN A 94 9.48 12.82 26.44
CA ASN A 94 9.51 14.28 26.48
C ASN A 94 8.73 14.88 25.31
N VAL A 95 7.54 15.42 25.61
CA VAL A 95 6.64 15.95 24.59
C VAL A 95 5.96 17.24 25.03
N GLU A 96 6.15 18.28 24.21
CA GLU A 96 5.37 19.51 24.26
C GLU A 96 4.23 19.44 23.25
N TYR A 97 3.07 19.96 23.62
CA TYR A 97 1.89 19.99 22.74
C TYR A 97 1.26 21.38 22.74
N ARG A 98 1.01 21.91 21.55
CA ARG A 98 0.31 23.18 21.33
C ARG A 98 -0.77 23.00 20.27
N GLU A 99 -2.01 23.21 20.69
CA GLU A 99 -3.17 23.21 19.80
C GLU A 99 -3.66 24.64 19.59
N TYR A 100 -3.82 25.03 18.32
CA TYR A 100 -4.25 26.37 17.93
C TYR A 100 -5.75 26.39 17.60
N PRO A 101 -6.55 27.21 18.29
CA PRO A 101 -7.99 27.28 18.05
C PRO A 101 -8.34 27.66 16.61
N ALA A 102 -9.33 26.95 16.04
CA ALA A 102 -9.91 27.17 14.70
C ALA A 102 -8.93 27.07 13.52
N CYS A 103 -7.63 26.83 13.75
CA CYS A 103 -6.66 26.58 12.69
C CYS A 103 -6.97 25.25 12.01
N GLY A 104 -6.96 25.25 10.68
CA GLY A 104 -7.17 24.05 9.86
C GLY A 104 -5.88 23.24 9.67
N HIS A 105 -5.81 22.50 8.57
CA HIS A 105 -4.62 21.72 8.19
C HIS A 105 -3.35 22.57 7.95
N GLY A 106 -3.53 23.87 7.73
CA GLY A 106 -2.46 24.85 7.65
C GLY A 106 -2.90 26.19 8.22
N GLY A 107 -2.11 27.24 7.95
CA GLY A 107 -2.41 28.60 8.42
C GLY A 107 -1.87 28.92 9.81
N PHE A 108 -0.93 28.14 10.33
CA PHE A 108 -0.21 28.47 11.56
C PHE A 108 0.58 29.76 11.40
N SER A 109 0.63 30.58 12.46
CA SER A 109 1.41 31.81 12.44
C SER A 109 2.92 31.51 12.30
N GLY A 110 3.66 32.46 11.74
CA GLY A 110 5.13 32.39 11.71
C GLY A 110 5.73 32.25 13.12
N GLU A 111 5.09 32.85 14.13
CA GLU A 111 5.49 32.71 15.53
C GLU A 111 5.30 31.28 16.04
N ALA A 112 4.13 30.66 15.79
CA ALA A 112 3.84 29.29 16.21
C ALA A 112 4.88 28.28 15.69
N THR A 113 5.24 28.42 14.41
CA THR A 113 6.24 27.56 13.76
C THR A 113 7.67 27.87 14.24
N SER A 114 8.01 29.15 14.43
CA SER A 114 9.32 29.58 14.95
C SER A 114 9.56 29.11 16.38
N LEU A 115 8.54 29.13 17.24
CA LEU A 115 8.64 28.64 18.62
C LEU A 115 8.93 27.13 18.67
N GLY A 116 8.25 26.33 17.85
CA GLY A 116 8.51 24.89 17.75
C GLY A 116 9.92 24.59 17.25
N LEU A 117 10.39 25.34 16.24
CA LEU A 117 11.75 25.22 15.73
C LEU A 117 12.80 25.62 16.77
N ALA A 118 12.63 26.78 17.42
CA ALA A 118 13.54 27.26 18.45
C ALA A 118 13.63 26.28 19.63
N TRP A 119 12.50 25.71 20.05
CA TRP A 119 12.48 24.65 21.07
C TRP A 119 13.26 23.42 20.62
N ALA A 120 13.03 22.93 19.40
CA ALA A 120 13.73 21.77 18.86
C ALA A 120 15.25 22.00 18.75
N CYS A 121 15.68 23.20 18.33
CA CYS A 121 17.08 23.59 18.26
C CYS A 121 17.76 23.75 19.63
N GLY A 122 17.00 23.80 20.73
CA GLY A 122 17.54 23.82 22.09
C GLY A 122 18.05 22.46 22.59
N TRP A 123 17.78 21.37 21.85
CA TRP A 123 18.17 20.02 22.23
C TRP A 123 19.48 19.58 21.57
N VAL A 124 20.25 18.76 22.30
CA VAL A 124 21.44 18.09 21.78
C VAL A 124 21.16 16.61 21.64
N ARG A 125 21.48 16.03 20.48
CA ARG A 125 21.30 14.60 20.23
C ARG A 125 22.19 13.78 21.16
N ASN A 126 21.58 12.81 21.86
CA ASN A 126 22.31 11.76 22.56
C ASN A 126 22.37 10.49 21.69
N PRO A 127 23.52 10.16 21.07
CA PRO A 127 23.63 8.96 20.23
C PRO A 127 23.70 7.65 21.04
N PHE A 128 23.96 7.72 22.35
CA PHE A 128 24.16 6.55 23.21
C PHE A 128 23.39 6.69 24.54
N PRO A 129 22.05 6.80 24.50
CA PRO A 129 21.26 6.80 25.73
C PRO A 129 21.40 5.45 26.45
N PRO A 130 21.56 5.43 27.78
CA PRO A 130 21.72 4.17 28.51
C PRO A 130 20.47 3.28 28.45
N LYS A 131 19.28 3.88 28.31
CA LYS A 131 18.00 3.17 28.24
C LYS A 131 17.35 3.34 26.87
N ILE A 132 16.87 2.26 26.27
CA ILE A 132 16.15 2.27 24.99
C ILE A 132 14.87 1.46 25.11
N GLN A 133 13.79 1.95 24.51
CA GLN A 133 12.62 1.16 24.16
C GLN A 133 12.39 1.31 22.66
N TRP A 134 12.21 0.19 21.97
CA TRP A 134 12.03 0.20 20.53
C TRP A 134 11.00 -0.82 20.08
N LYS A 135 10.18 -0.42 19.11
CA LYS A 135 9.16 -1.24 18.45
C LYS A 135 9.18 -0.97 16.97
N THR A 136 9.06 -2.00 16.15
CA THR A 136 8.95 -1.87 14.70
C THR A 136 8.09 -2.97 14.09
N ALA A 137 7.46 -2.66 12.95
CA ALA A 137 6.84 -3.65 12.08
C ALA A 137 7.81 -4.22 11.03
N LEU A 138 8.91 -3.51 10.72
CA LEU A 138 9.89 -3.86 9.68
C LEU A 138 11.34 -3.66 10.18
N LEU A 139 12.23 -4.59 9.85
CA LEU A 139 13.66 -4.57 10.16
C LEU A 139 14.39 -3.34 9.59
N LYS A 140 13.94 -2.75 8.47
CA LYS A 140 14.49 -1.47 7.98
C LYS A 140 14.40 -0.32 9.00
N HIS A 141 13.46 -0.39 9.93
CA HIS A 141 13.32 0.54 11.06
C HIS A 141 13.77 -0.11 12.39
N GLY A 142 14.50 -1.23 12.35
CA GLY A 142 14.91 -2.01 13.52
C GLY A 142 16.16 -1.50 14.24
N LYS A 143 16.80 -0.44 13.75
CA LYS A 143 17.97 0.18 14.41
C LYS A 143 17.52 1.24 15.41
N ALA A 144 18.03 1.17 16.64
CA ALA A 144 17.86 2.18 17.65
C ALA A 144 19.17 2.38 18.44
N TYR A 145 19.85 3.51 18.20
CA TYR A 145 21.06 3.90 18.91
C TYR A 145 22.13 2.80 18.89
N TRP A 146 22.40 2.14 20.03
CA TRP A 146 23.39 1.07 20.18
C TRP A 146 22.81 -0.36 20.03
N LEU A 147 21.56 -0.50 19.60
CA LEU A 147 20.92 -1.78 19.28
C LEU A 147 20.37 -1.79 17.86
N LYS A 148 20.31 -2.98 17.26
CA LYS A 148 19.74 -3.19 15.93
C LYS A 148 19.09 -4.57 15.83
N MET A 149 17.81 -4.63 15.48
CA MET A 149 17.14 -5.89 15.15
C MET A 149 17.70 -6.43 13.82
N GLU A 150 18.10 -7.70 13.79
CA GLU A 150 18.67 -8.33 12.60
C GLU A 150 17.70 -9.35 11.98
N GLN A 151 16.87 -10.02 12.80
CA GLN A 151 15.87 -10.96 12.34
C GLN A 151 14.69 -11.04 13.31
N LEU A 152 13.47 -10.98 12.78
CA LEU A 152 12.24 -11.26 13.54
C LEU A 152 12.03 -12.78 13.66
N GLU A 153 11.30 -13.21 14.69
CA GLU A 153 10.97 -14.63 14.90
C GLU A 153 9.77 -15.07 14.05
N ARG A 154 8.70 -14.25 14.00
CA ARG A 154 7.44 -14.54 13.32
C ARG A 154 7.00 -13.38 12.42
N PRO A 155 6.40 -13.68 11.25
CA PRO A 155 5.77 -12.65 10.42
C PRO A 155 4.47 -12.14 11.06
N LEU A 156 4.06 -10.94 10.65
CA LEU A 156 2.82 -10.27 11.10
C LEU A 156 2.77 -10.02 12.62
N GLU A 157 3.94 -9.81 13.23
CA GLU A 157 4.08 -9.46 14.64
C GLU A 157 5.15 -8.38 14.78
N PHE A 158 4.97 -7.46 15.73
CA PHE A 158 5.95 -6.40 15.96
C PHE A 158 7.23 -6.97 16.59
N GLY A 159 8.39 -6.52 16.12
CA GLY A 159 9.65 -6.71 16.82
C GLY A 159 9.82 -5.64 17.89
N GLU A 160 10.18 -6.03 19.11
CA GLU A 160 10.40 -5.11 20.22
C GLU A 160 11.64 -5.44 21.02
N PHE A 161 12.28 -4.40 21.57
CA PHE A 161 13.19 -4.57 22.70
C PHE A 161 13.10 -3.42 23.70
N THR A 162 13.37 -3.73 24.96
CA THR A 162 13.70 -2.76 26.00
C THR A 162 15.09 -3.08 26.52
N ALA A 163 15.96 -2.10 26.57
CA ALA A 163 17.35 -2.29 26.99
C ALA A 163 17.82 -1.21 27.93
N GLU A 164 18.70 -1.58 28.85
CA GLU A 164 19.32 -0.68 29.81
C GLU A 164 20.78 -1.09 30.02
N ALA A 165 21.71 -0.21 29.69
CA ALA A 165 23.11 -0.30 30.09
C ALA A 165 23.22 0.13 31.56
N ILE A 166 23.77 -0.76 32.38
CA ILE A 166 23.93 -0.65 33.82
C ILE A 166 25.44 -0.52 34.11
N ASP A 167 25.79 -0.04 35.29
CA ASP A 167 27.18 0.09 35.74
C ASP A 167 27.98 -1.24 35.65
N ASP A 168 29.31 -1.10 35.63
CA ASP A 168 30.26 -2.22 35.61
C ASP A 168 30.11 -3.20 34.43
N ASN A 169 29.86 -2.68 33.23
CA ASN A 169 29.72 -3.50 32.00
C ASN A 169 28.58 -4.53 32.09
N HIS A 170 27.43 -4.12 32.64
CA HIS A 170 26.22 -4.92 32.61
C HIS A 170 25.19 -4.29 31.69
N ALA A 171 24.38 -5.11 31.01
CA ALA A 171 23.18 -4.61 30.35
C ALA A 171 22.04 -5.61 30.50
N THR A 172 20.82 -5.11 30.69
CA THR A 172 19.61 -5.93 30.66
C THR A 172 18.85 -5.63 29.38
N ILE A 173 18.41 -6.68 28.69
CA ILE A 173 17.66 -6.61 27.44
C ILE A 173 16.45 -7.54 27.57
N LYS A 174 15.26 -7.02 27.25
CA LYS A 174 14.04 -7.81 27.05
C LYS A 174 13.67 -7.72 25.60
N THR A 175 13.35 -8.85 24.97
CA THR A 175 12.98 -8.93 23.57
C THR A 175 11.56 -9.45 23.39
N ALA A 176 10.93 -9.09 22.28
CA ALA A 176 9.72 -9.73 21.81
C ALA A 176 9.80 -9.90 20.29
N ASN A 177 9.47 -11.10 19.81
CA ASN A 177 9.50 -11.47 18.39
C ASN A 177 10.87 -11.29 17.71
N LEU A 178 11.98 -11.53 18.41
CA LEU A 178 13.33 -11.43 17.85
C LEU A 178 14.04 -12.78 17.85
N GLN A 179 14.61 -13.13 16.69
CA GLN A 179 15.49 -14.28 16.54
C GLN A 179 16.97 -13.86 16.60
N ALA A 180 17.28 -12.64 16.14
CA ALA A 180 18.63 -12.09 16.17
C ALA A 180 18.61 -10.56 16.29
N PHE A 181 19.59 -10.02 17.01
CA PHE A 181 19.86 -8.58 17.11
C PHE A 181 21.36 -8.32 17.30
N SER A 182 21.79 -7.11 17.00
CA SER A 182 23.15 -6.64 17.22
C SER A 182 23.21 -5.62 18.35
N ILE A 183 24.31 -5.63 19.08
CA ILE A 183 24.71 -4.62 20.07
C ILE A 183 25.97 -3.89 19.60
N PHE A 184 25.96 -2.56 19.67
CA PHE A 184 27.13 -1.73 19.39
C PHE A 184 27.92 -1.48 20.67
N LEU A 185 29.13 -2.02 20.73
CA LEU A 185 30.02 -1.93 21.90
C LEU A 185 30.73 -0.57 21.99
N THR A 186 29.99 0.49 22.27
CA THR A 186 30.58 1.83 22.40
C THR A 186 31.30 2.02 23.74
N SER A 187 32.47 2.67 23.68
CA SER A 187 33.25 3.11 24.85
C SER A 187 32.50 4.13 25.74
N LYS A 188 31.41 4.72 25.24
CA LYS A 188 30.54 5.63 26.01
C LYS A 188 29.64 4.91 27.02
N LEU A 189 29.39 3.61 26.83
CA LEU A 189 28.53 2.80 27.69
C LEU A 189 29.26 1.62 28.31
N PHE A 190 30.26 1.07 27.61
CA PHE A 190 30.94 -0.16 28.02
C PHE A 190 32.46 0.03 27.98
N SER A 191 33.14 -0.39 29.04
CA SER A 191 34.59 -0.37 29.14
C SER A 191 35.23 -1.49 28.32
N ALA A 192 36.32 -1.18 27.62
CA ALA A 192 37.02 -2.13 26.75
C ALA A 192 37.82 -3.21 27.49
N ASP A 193 38.14 -2.97 28.77
CA ASP A 193 39.00 -3.80 29.60
C ASP A 193 38.24 -4.89 30.39
N LYS A 194 36.91 -4.87 30.32
CA LYS A 194 36.02 -5.79 31.04
C LYS A 194 35.13 -6.54 30.05
N PRO A 195 34.81 -7.82 30.29
CA PRO A 195 33.74 -8.49 29.55
C PRO A 195 32.41 -7.77 29.77
N LEU A 196 31.51 -7.82 28.78
CA LEU A 196 30.15 -7.30 28.89
C LEU A 196 29.20 -8.43 29.29
N PHE A 197 28.53 -8.26 30.43
CA PHE A 197 27.56 -9.20 30.98
C PHE A 197 26.16 -8.78 30.57
N LEU A 198 25.52 -9.59 29.74
CA LEU A 198 24.16 -9.37 29.27
C LEU A 198 23.19 -10.26 30.05
N ASN A 199 22.07 -9.68 30.47
CA ASN A 199 20.87 -10.40 30.90
C ASN A 199 19.80 -10.23 29.82
N ILE A 200 19.60 -11.25 28.99
CA ILE A 200 18.67 -11.22 27.85
C ILE A 200 17.51 -12.15 28.16
N ASP A 201 16.31 -11.61 28.36
CA ASP A 201 15.10 -12.40 28.69
C ASP A 201 15.26 -13.31 29.94
N GLY A 202 16.17 -12.95 30.86
CA GLY A 202 16.51 -13.75 32.04
C GLY A 202 17.72 -14.67 31.86
N GLU A 203 18.23 -14.82 30.63
CA GLU A 203 19.41 -15.61 30.29
C GLU A 203 20.69 -14.78 30.41
N LYS A 204 21.77 -15.39 30.89
CA LYS A 204 23.07 -14.72 31.04
C LYS A 204 23.97 -15.02 29.85
N VAL A 205 24.37 -13.97 29.12
CA VAL A 205 25.30 -14.06 28.00
C VAL A 205 26.53 -13.20 28.31
N ILE A 206 27.71 -13.69 28.00
CA ILE A 206 28.97 -12.96 28.21
C ILE A 206 29.57 -12.64 26.85
N ILE A 207 29.76 -11.36 26.56
CA ILE A 207 30.59 -10.92 25.45
C ILE A 207 32.03 -10.76 25.98
N PRO A 208 32.99 -11.57 25.50
CA PRO A 208 34.38 -11.48 25.94
C PRO A 208 35.00 -10.11 25.66
N ILE A 209 36.09 -9.83 26.37
CA ILE A 209 36.94 -8.64 26.11
C ILE A 209 37.30 -8.60 24.62
N GLY A 210 37.16 -7.43 24.00
CA GLY A 210 37.33 -7.27 22.56
C GLY A 210 37.36 -5.80 22.13
N GLN A 211 37.30 -5.57 20.82
CA GLN A 211 37.33 -4.22 20.24
C GLN A 211 36.05 -3.44 20.54
N THR A 212 36.21 -2.20 20.99
CA THR A 212 35.11 -1.23 21.09
C THR A 212 34.78 -0.63 19.73
N GLU A 213 33.64 0.06 19.67
CA GLU A 213 33.06 0.66 18.48
C GLU A 213 32.78 -0.37 17.37
N THR A 214 32.42 -1.60 17.78
CA THR A 214 32.06 -2.70 16.89
C THR A 214 30.64 -3.21 17.18
N TRP A 215 29.97 -3.72 16.15
CA TRP A 215 28.71 -4.44 16.32
C TRP A 215 28.98 -5.92 16.61
N GLN A 216 28.34 -6.45 17.65
CA GLN A 216 28.30 -7.88 17.96
C GLN A 216 26.90 -8.40 17.74
N ARG A 217 26.76 -9.47 16.94
CA ARG A 217 25.48 -10.13 16.68
C ARG A 217 25.21 -11.21 17.71
N LEU A 218 23.99 -11.23 18.21
CA LEU A 218 23.43 -12.25 19.09
C LEU A 218 22.29 -12.95 18.36
N ARG A 219 22.19 -14.26 18.55
CA ARG A 219 21.16 -15.11 17.98
C ARG A 219 20.59 -16.03 19.03
N LYS A 220 19.28 -16.13 19.05
CA LYS A 220 18.56 -17.12 19.84
C LYS A 220 18.60 -18.46 19.11
N ASP A 221 18.91 -19.51 19.85
CA ASP A 221 18.73 -20.89 19.41
C ASP A 221 17.58 -21.53 20.22
N PRO A 222 16.65 -22.27 19.60
CA PRO A 222 15.53 -22.88 20.32
C PRO A 222 15.93 -23.84 21.45
N LEU A 223 17.11 -24.46 21.38
CA LEU A 223 17.60 -25.42 22.38
C LEU A 223 18.52 -24.78 23.42
N HIS A 224 19.39 -23.87 22.98
CA HIS A 224 20.50 -23.34 23.78
C HIS A 224 20.32 -21.88 24.22
N GLY A 225 19.25 -21.22 23.81
CA GLY A 225 18.99 -19.82 24.14
C GLY A 225 19.91 -18.84 23.39
N TRP A 226 20.05 -17.63 23.94
CA TRP A 226 20.83 -16.54 23.36
C TRP A 226 22.34 -16.78 23.48
N ASP A 227 23.08 -16.52 22.39
CA ASP A 227 24.55 -16.44 22.40
C ASP A 227 25.03 -15.60 21.20
N LEU A 228 26.34 -15.35 21.11
CA LEU A 228 26.97 -14.73 19.96
C LEU A 228 26.71 -15.56 18.70
N GLU A 229 26.27 -14.90 17.62
CA GLU A 229 25.78 -15.56 16.41
C GLU A 229 26.83 -16.49 15.78
N ARG A 230 28.13 -16.17 15.92
CA ARG A 230 29.24 -17.01 15.42
C ARG A 230 29.30 -18.41 16.03
N TYR A 231 28.60 -18.67 17.14
CA TYR A 231 28.49 -19.99 17.77
C TYR A 231 27.15 -20.67 17.48
N ARG A 232 26.33 -20.08 16.59
CA ARG A 232 24.99 -20.55 16.23
C ARG A 232 24.92 -20.84 14.74
N LEU A 233 23.99 -21.73 14.37
CA LEU A 233 23.64 -21.95 12.98
C LEU A 233 22.83 -20.76 12.49
N VAL A 234 23.19 -20.24 11.32
CA VAL A 234 22.49 -19.14 10.66
C VAL A 234 21.92 -19.68 9.34
N PRO A 235 20.60 -19.57 9.11
CA PRO A 235 20.02 -19.95 7.83
C PRO A 235 20.66 -19.16 6.67
N SER A 236 20.85 -19.82 5.53
CA SER A 236 21.44 -19.19 4.34
C SER A 236 20.53 -18.08 3.78
N LEU A 237 19.21 -18.29 3.83
CA LEU A 237 18.19 -17.35 3.38
C LEU A 237 17.35 -16.89 4.56
N GLN A 238 17.24 -15.57 4.74
CA GLN A 238 16.42 -14.95 5.76
C GLN A 238 16.01 -13.55 5.34
N LYS A 239 14.88 -13.07 5.85
CA LYS A 239 14.46 -11.69 5.73
C LYS A 239 15.48 -10.80 6.44
N ARG A 240 15.86 -9.71 5.78
CA ARG A 240 16.84 -8.72 6.28
C ARG A 240 16.27 -7.32 6.11
N ALA A 241 16.85 -6.35 6.79
CA ALA A 241 16.51 -4.94 6.57
C ALA A 241 16.61 -4.59 5.07
N ASN A 242 15.55 -3.98 4.52
CA ASN A 242 15.37 -3.66 3.09
C ASN A 242 15.19 -4.89 2.15
N GLN A 243 15.08 -6.10 2.71
CA GLN A 243 14.82 -7.35 2.00
C GLN A 243 13.90 -8.25 2.85
N GLU A 244 12.74 -7.72 3.24
CA GLU A 244 11.81 -8.42 4.13
C GLU A 244 10.37 -8.48 3.60
N GLY A 245 10.13 -7.88 2.43
CA GLY A 245 8.76 -7.61 1.98
C GLY A 245 8.05 -6.58 2.88
N PRO A 246 6.76 -6.29 2.66
CA PRO A 246 5.91 -6.84 1.60
C PRO A 246 6.31 -6.34 0.20
N ILE A 247 5.56 -6.73 -0.84
CA ILE A 247 5.82 -6.31 -2.24
C ILE A 247 6.12 -4.81 -2.37
N ASN A 248 5.42 -3.97 -1.60
CA ASN A 248 5.63 -2.52 -1.64
C ASN A 248 7.08 -2.10 -1.30
N GLU A 249 7.81 -2.86 -0.49
CA GLU A 249 9.19 -2.55 -0.12
C GLU A 249 10.17 -2.63 -1.29
N ALA A 250 9.88 -3.43 -2.32
CA ALA A 250 10.69 -3.48 -3.52
C ALA A 250 10.74 -2.12 -4.26
N PHE A 251 9.72 -1.28 -4.07
CA PHE A 251 9.60 0.04 -4.67
C PHE A 251 10.17 1.17 -3.79
N MET A 252 10.57 0.87 -2.55
CA MET A 252 11.18 1.82 -1.62
C MET A 252 12.71 1.93 -1.79
N ALA A 253 13.27 1.20 -2.75
CA ALA A 253 14.66 1.26 -3.19
C ALA A 253 14.71 1.39 -4.73
N PRO A 254 15.86 1.73 -5.33
CA PRO A 254 15.98 1.82 -6.78
C PRO A 254 15.52 0.53 -7.49
N PHE A 255 14.62 0.66 -8.46
CA PHE A 255 14.04 -0.47 -9.18
C PHE A 255 13.95 -0.23 -10.70
N VAL A 256 13.71 -1.29 -11.46
CA VAL A 256 13.44 -1.28 -12.90
C VAL A 256 12.23 -2.15 -13.24
N LEU A 257 11.37 -1.69 -14.13
CA LEU A 257 10.30 -2.49 -14.72
C LEU A 257 10.85 -3.28 -15.91
N VAL A 258 10.65 -4.59 -15.91
CA VAL A 258 11.08 -5.50 -16.95
C VAL A 258 9.84 -6.14 -17.58
N VAL A 259 9.52 -5.73 -18.80
CA VAL A 259 8.27 -6.12 -19.49
C VAL A 259 8.52 -7.37 -20.32
N GLY A 260 7.65 -8.37 -20.14
CA GLY A 260 7.66 -9.61 -20.90
C GLY A 260 7.30 -9.39 -22.36
N THR A 261 8.01 -10.08 -23.25
CA THR A 261 7.80 -10.00 -24.71
C THR A 261 7.73 -11.36 -25.39
N GLN A 262 7.71 -12.44 -24.60
CA GLN A 262 7.87 -13.82 -25.09
C GLN A 262 6.55 -14.56 -25.26
N SER A 263 5.42 -13.96 -24.89
CA SER A 263 4.13 -14.63 -25.00
C SER A 263 3.84 -14.95 -26.47
N SER A 264 3.32 -16.15 -26.72
CA SER A 264 2.84 -16.53 -28.06
C SER A 264 1.57 -15.79 -28.45
N ASP A 265 0.83 -15.29 -27.46
CA ASP A 265 -0.33 -14.43 -27.64
C ASP A 265 0.10 -12.95 -27.70
N GLN A 266 -0.12 -12.32 -28.85
CA GLN A 266 0.23 -10.92 -29.06
C GLN A 266 -0.59 -9.97 -28.17
N GLU A 267 -1.84 -10.32 -27.85
CA GLU A 267 -2.68 -9.51 -26.96
C GLU A 267 -2.14 -9.51 -25.54
N MET A 268 -1.57 -10.62 -25.09
CA MET A 268 -0.90 -10.71 -23.80
C MET A 268 0.35 -9.82 -23.73
N ASN A 269 1.18 -9.82 -24.78
CA ASN A 269 2.33 -8.91 -24.87
C ASN A 269 1.90 -7.43 -24.84
N LEU A 270 0.82 -7.08 -25.55
CA LEU A 270 0.25 -5.73 -25.53
C LEU A 270 -0.34 -5.37 -24.16
N ALA A 271 -0.95 -6.32 -23.47
CA ALA A 271 -1.46 -6.12 -22.12
C ALA A 271 -0.34 -5.81 -21.12
N TRP A 272 0.78 -6.56 -21.17
CA TRP A 272 1.94 -6.28 -20.32
C TRP A 272 2.57 -4.92 -20.58
N GLN A 273 2.72 -4.54 -21.85
CA GLN A 273 3.24 -3.23 -22.22
C GLN A 273 2.35 -2.10 -21.68
N ARG A 274 1.03 -2.20 -21.86
CA ARG A 274 0.05 -1.23 -21.38
C ARG A 274 0.04 -1.11 -19.86
N GLU A 275 0.14 -2.22 -19.13
CA GLU A 275 0.21 -2.21 -17.66
C GLU A 275 1.53 -1.57 -17.18
N ALA A 276 2.65 -1.81 -17.86
CA ALA A 276 3.93 -1.15 -17.56
C ALA A 276 3.87 0.36 -17.75
N GLU A 277 3.27 0.82 -18.85
CA GLU A 277 3.08 2.24 -19.17
C GLU A 277 2.13 2.90 -18.16
N ALA A 278 1.00 2.26 -17.86
CA ALA A 278 0.04 2.74 -16.87
C ALA A 278 0.67 2.86 -15.47
N PHE A 279 1.46 1.87 -15.05
CA PHE A 279 2.23 1.96 -13.82
C PHE A 279 3.21 3.14 -13.87
N ALA A 280 3.95 3.31 -14.96
CA ALA A 280 4.98 4.35 -15.08
C ALA A 280 4.40 5.76 -15.03
N ASP A 281 3.25 5.97 -15.69
CA ASP A 281 2.51 7.22 -15.64
C ASP A 281 1.97 7.51 -14.24
N TRP A 282 1.38 6.49 -13.59
CA TRP A 282 0.94 6.60 -12.20
C TRP A 282 2.12 6.93 -11.27
N TRP A 283 3.25 6.23 -11.41
CA TRP A 283 4.45 6.44 -10.61
C TRP A 283 4.99 7.86 -10.77
N LYS A 284 5.05 8.36 -12.00
CA LYS A 284 5.48 9.73 -12.32
C LYS A 284 4.53 10.77 -11.74
N LEU A 285 3.23 10.58 -11.88
CA LEU A 285 2.23 11.48 -11.29
C LEU A 285 2.35 11.52 -9.77
N ARG A 286 2.58 10.36 -9.14
CA ARG A 286 2.62 10.21 -7.69
C ARG A 286 3.92 10.71 -7.06
N ASN A 287 5.06 10.41 -7.67
CA ASN A 287 6.39 10.63 -7.09
C ASN A 287 7.18 11.74 -7.79
N ASN A 288 6.60 12.37 -8.82
CA ASN A 288 7.24 13.40 -9.65
C ASN A 288 8.59 12.95 -10.25
N ALA A 289 8.74 11.65 -10.52
CA ALA A 289 9.94 11.04 -11.08
C ALA A 289 9.55 9.89 -12.02
N PRO A 290 10.15 9.75 -13.22
CA PRO A 290 9.87 8.61 -14.09
C PRO A 290 10.44 7.32 -13.51
N CYS A 291 9.83 6.18 -13.84
CA CYS A 291 10.46 4.86 -13.65
C CYS A 291 11.00 4.33 -14.99
N ARG A 292 12.00 3.45 -14.92
CA ARG A 292 12.63 2.87 -16.10
C ARG A 292 11.86 1.61 -16.52
N ILE A 293 11.51 1.55 -17.81
CA ILE A 293 10.96 0.36 -18.47
C ILE A 293 12.03 -0.22 -19.38
N VAL A 294 12.24 -1.53 -19.33
CA VAL A 294 13.12 -2.29 -20.22
C VAL A 294 12.40 -3.57 -20.65
N LYS A 295 12.63 -4.05 -21.87
CA LYS A 295 12.15 -5.37 -22.27
C LYS A 295 12.97 -6.46 -21.60
N ASP A 296 12.37 -7.59 -21.30
CA ASP A 296 13.04 -8.77 -20.78
C ASP A 296 14.26 -9.20 -21.62
N THR A 297 14.15 -9.18 -22.94
CA THR A 297 15.22 -9.49 -23.91
C THR A 297 16.36 -8.46 -23.95
N GLU A 298 16.14 -7.27 -23.40
CA GLU A 298 17.09 -6.14 -23.39
C GLU A 298 17.63 -5.86 -21.98
N CYS A 299 17.23 -6.63 -20.96
CA CYS A 299 17.60 -6.42 -19.57
C CYS A 299 18.86 -7.24 -19.21
N PRO A 300 20.06 -6.63 -19.12
CA PRO A 300 21.25 -7.36 -18.72
C PRO A 300 21.23 -7.69 -17.21
N LEU A 301 21.80 -8.84 -16.83
CA LEU A 301 21.94 -9.25 -15.42
C LEU A 301 22.65 -8.22 -14.54
N SER A 302 23.52 -7.38 -15.11
CA SER A 302 24.13 -6.25 -14.38
C SER A 302 23.14 -5.22 -13.82
N LEU A 303 21.91 -5.16 -14.31
CA LEU A 303 20.83 -4.38 -13.71
C LEU A 303 20.23 -5.08 -12.49
N VAL A 304 20.12 -6.41 -12.51
CA VAL A 304 19.58 -7.22 -11.40
C VAL A 304 20.42 -7.09 -10.13
N ASP A 305 21.74 -6.94 -10.26
CA ASP A 305 22.64 -6.70 -9.13
C ASP A 305 22.50 -5.29 -8.52
N LYS A 306 22.08 -4.32 -9.34
CA LYS A 306 22.03 -2.89 -8.96
C LYS A 306 20.66 -2.42 -8.50
N PHE A 307 19.59 -3.02 -9.01
CA PHE A 307 18.23 -2.57 -8.83
C PHE A 307 17.33 -3.73 -8.40
N ASN A 308 16.29 -3.42 -7.64
CA ASN A 308 15.17 -4.35 -7.55
C ASN A 308 14.52 -4.49 -8.93
N VAL A 309 14.03 -5.68 -9.27
CA VAL A 309 13.46 -5.95 -10.59
C VAL A 309 11.98 -6.28 -10.47
N ILE A 310 11.15 -5.52 -11.18
CA ILE A 310 9.71 -5.75 -11.25
C ILE A 310 9.43 -6.41 -12.59
N LEU A 311 9.20 -7.71 -12.57
CA LEU A 311 9.04 -8.56 -13.73
C LEU A 311 7.55 -8.63 -14.09
N LEU A 312 7.16 -8.07 -15.24
CA LEU A 312 5.81 -8.19 -15.77
C LEU A 312 5.79 -9.37 -16.73
N GLY A 313 5.01 -10.40 -16.40
CA GLY A 313 4.96 -11.67 -17.11
C GLY A 313 5.53 -12.82 -16.30
N ASP A 314 4.89 -13.99 -16.42
CA ASP A 314 5.43 -15.25 -15.86
C ASP A 314 6.57 -15.81 -16.73
N ALA A 315 7.02 -17.04 -16.47
CA ALA A 315 8.10 -17.67 -17.22
C ALA A 315 7.79 -17.90 -18.71
N ARG A 316 6.51 -17.88 -19.13
CA ARG A 316 6.10 -17.99 -20.53
C ARG A 316 6.15 -16.63 -21.23
N ASP A 317 5.86 -15.56 -20.50
CA ASP A 317 5.76 -14.21 -21.05
C ASP A 317 7.08 -13.42 -20.93
N ASN A 318 7.90 -13.72 -19.93
CA ASN A 318 9.09 -12.94 -19.57
C ASN A 318 10.32 -13.83 -19.39
N SER A 319 11.34 -13.64 -20.23
CA SER A 319 12.57 -14.46 -20.21
C SER A 319 13.36 -14.33 -18.91
N LEU A 320 13.29 -13.17 -18.25
CA LEU A 320 13.97 -12.95 -16.97
C LEU A 320 13.19 -13.58 -15.81
N SER A 321 11.86 -13.62 -15.88
CA SER A 321 11.05 -14.42 -14.94
C SER A 321 11.38 -15.90 -15.04
N ALA A 322 11.55 -16.44 -16.25
CA ALA A 322 11.95 -17.84 -16.46
C ALA A 322 13.30 -18.17 -15.79
N LEU A 323 14.23 -17.22 -15.77
CA LEU A 323 15.54 -17.37 -15.16
C LEU A 323 15.54 -17.17 -13.63
N LEU A 324 14.90 -16.10 -13.14
CA LEU A 324 15.03 -15.65 -11.75
C LEU A 324 14.00 -16.28 -10.80
N CYS A 325 12.86 -16.75 -11.31
CA CYS A 325 11.78 -17.25 -10.47
C CYS A 325 11.80 -18.77 -10.25
N GLU A 326 12.84 -19.49 -10.72
CA GLU A 326 12.96 -20.95 -10.57
C GLU A 326 12.95 -21.40 -9.10
N HIS A 327 13.59 -20.64 -8.21
CA HIS A 327 13.68 -20.94 -6.78
C HIS A 327 12.51 -20.39 -5.94
N LEU A 328 11.54 -19.75 -6.58
CA LEU A 328 10.37 -19.24 -5.88
C LEU A 328 9.53 -20.43 -5.42
N PRO A 329 9.16 -20.56 -4.13
CA PRO A 329 8.35 -21.68 -3.62
C PRO A 329 6.87 -21.53 -4.02
N TRP A 330 6.61 -21.28 -5.31
CA TRP A 330 5.29 -20.94 -5.83
C TRP A 330 4.33 -22.12 -5.77
N ARG A 331 4.87 -23.32 -5.97
CA ARG A 331 4.09 -24.54 -5.88
C ARG A 331 3.46 -24.65 -4.49
N ASP A 332 4.25 -24.45 -3.45
CA ASP A 332 3.80 -24.61 -2.06
C ASP A 332 2.88 -23.44 -1.66
N ALA A 333 3.21 -22.21 -2.08
CA ALA A 333 2.35 -21.04 -1.86
C ALA A 333 0.94 -21.19 -2.47
N MET A 334 0.79 -21.94 -3.56
CA MET A 334 -0.49 -22.23 -4.20
C MET A 334 -1.19 -23.51 -3.69
N GLU A 335 -0.53 -24.32 -2.87
CA GLU A 335 -1.09 -25.59 -2.39
C GLU A 335 -2.48 -25.44 -1.73
N PRO A 336 -2.73 -24.41 -0.87
CA PRO A 336 -4.05 -24.24 -0.26
C PRO A 336 -5.17 -24.09 -1.29
N LEU A 337 -4.91 -23.43 -2.43
CA LEU A 337 -5.90 -23.27 -3.50
C LEU A 337 -6.15 -24.57 -4.25
N ARG A 338 -5.11 -25.37 -4.51
CA ARG A 338 -5.26 -26.68 -5.15
C ARG A 338 -6.04 -27.65 -4.27
N LEU A 339 -5.76 -27.66 -2.97
CA LEU A 339 -6.49 -28.48 -2.00
C LEU A 339 -7.96 -28.05 -1.86
N ALA A 340 -8.24 -26.75 -2.02
CA ALA A 340 -9.60 -26.21 -2.07
C ALA A 340 -10.32 -26.46 -3.41
N GLY A 341 -9.65 -27.06 -4.41
CA GLY A 341 -10.24 -27.35 -5.71
C GLY A 341 -10.47 -26.12 -6.59
N VAL A 342 -9.73 -25.02 -6.35
CA VAL A 342 -9.80 -23.83 -7.20
C VAL A 342 -9.22 -24.15 -8.58
N ASP A 343 -9.97 -23.83 -9.63
CA ASP A 343 -9.49 -23.90 -11.00
C ASP A 343 -8.52 -22.73 -11.26
N LEU A 344 -7.23 -23.03 -11.20
CA LEU A 344 -6.16 -22.06 -11.42
C LEU A 344 -5.88 -21.80 -12.91
N GLU A 345 -6.54 -22.55 -13.81
CA GLU A 345 -6.49 -22.35 -15.25
C GLU A 345 -7.71 -21.57 -15.77
N ALA A 346 -8.69 -21.28 -14.91
CA ALA A 346 -9.81 -20.40 -15.24
C ALA A 346 -9.33 -19.03 -15.72
N GLU A 347 -10.09 -18.37 -16.59
CA GLU A 347 -9.72 -17.03 -17.08
C GLU A 347 -9.60 -16.00 -15.93
N ASP A 348 -8.78 -14.96 -16.14
CA ASP A 348 -8.55 -13.85 -15.20
C ASP A 348 -7.87 -14.31 -13.89
N ILE A 349 -7.05 -15.37 -13.92
CA ILE A 349 -6.20 -15.74 -12.79
C ILE A 349 -4.88 -14.99 -12.88
N GLY A 350 -4.55 -14.24 -11.82
CA GLY A 350 -3.29 -13.53 -11.71
C GLY A 350 -2.63 -13.68 -10.34
N SER A 351 -1.35 -13.34 -10.27
CA SER A 351 -0.57 -13.36 -9.02
C SER A 351 0.49 -12.28 -8.98
N LEU A 352 0.78 -11.83 -7.77
CA LEU A 352 1.90 -10.95 -7.45
C LEU A 352 2.74 -11.66 -6.39
N VAL A 353 4.06 -11.63 -6.51
CA VAL A 353 4.95 -12.18 -5.47
C VAL A 353 6.27 -11.42 -5.40
N VAL A 354 6.74 -11.12 -4.19
CA VAL A 354 8.10 -10.61 -3.93
C VAL A 354 9.00 -11.74 -3.43
N TYR A 355 10.25 -11.77 -3.88
CA TYR A 355 11.24 -12.74 -3.42
C TYR A 355 12.66 -12.17 -3.55
N PRO A 356 13.66 -12.68 -2.82
CA PRO A 356 15.06 -12.35 -3.09
C PRO A 356 15.50 -12.81 -4.49
N THR A 357 16.36 -12.04 -5.14
CA THR A 357 16.94 -12.38 -6.45
C THR A 357 18.03 -13.47 -6.40
N GLY A 358 18.37 -13.95 -5.21
CA GLY A 358 19.40 -14.96 -5.01
C GLY A 358 20.78 -14.49 -5.49
N ASP A 359 21.56 -15.40 -6.06
CA ASP A 359 22.95 -15.15 -6.47
C ASP A 359 23.08 -14.09 -7.58
N TYR A 360 22.01 -13.80 -8.32
CA TYR A 360 22.00 -12.74 -9.36
C TYR A 360 21.98 -11.33 -8.77
N GLY A 361 21.55 -11.20 -7.51
CA GLY A 361 21.50 -9.93 -6.78
C GLY A 361 21.32 -10.19 -5.29
N PRO A 362 22.38 -10.52 -4.54
CA PRO A 362 22.27 -10.98 -3.15
C PRO A 362 21.51 -10.03 -2.21
N ASP A 363 21.59 -8.72 -2.49
CA ASP A 363 20.95 -7.66 -1.70
C ASP A 363 19.75 -7.00 -2.42
N ARG A 364 19.12 -7.71 -3.36
CA ARG A 364 17.99 -7.20 -4.16
C ARG A 364 16.75 -8.08 -4.03
N LEU A 365 15.61 -7.49 -4.39
CA LEU A 365 14.32 -8.13 -4.47
C LEU A 365 13.87 -8.19 -5.94
N LEU A 366 13.22 -9.28 -6.30
CA LEU A 366 12.37 -9.36 -7.48
C LEU A 366 10.91 -9.27 -7.04
N VAL A 367 10.07 -8.69 -7.90
CA VAL A 367 8.61 -8.81 -7.81
C VAL A 367 8.12 -9.36 -9.13
N ARG A 368 7.45 -10.51 -9.12
CA ARG A 368 6.84 -11.09 -10.32
C ARG A 368 5.37 -10.76 -10.36
N PHE A 369 4.93 -10.17 -11.46
CA PHE A 369 3.53 -10.07 -11.84
C PHE A 369 3.25 -11.16 -12.87
N ALA A 370 2.22 -11.96 -12.66
CA ALA A 370 1.84 -13.05 -13.55
C ALA A 370 0.32 -13.05 -13.74
N ALA A 371 -0.11 -13.46 -14.93
CA ALA A 371 -1.50 -13.56 -15.35
C ALA A 371 -1.62 -14.66 -16.39
N ASN A 372 -2.78 -15.29 -16.52
CA ASN A 372 -3.04 -16.28 -17.56
C ASN A 372 -3.86 -15.75 -18.74
N SER A 373 -4.30 -14.48 -18.68
CA SER A 373 -5.05 -13.82 -19.74
C SER A 373 -4.82 -12.29 -19.73
N PRO A 374 -5.08 -11.59 -20.85
CA PRO A 374 -5.11 -10.12 -20.88
C PRO A 374 -6.09 -9.50 -19.88
N SER A 375 -7.21 -10.18 -19.58
CA SER A 375 -8.20 -9.75 -18.59
C SER A 375 -7.63 -9.72 -17.15
N ALA A 376 -6.74 -10.65 -16.79
CA ALA A 376 -6.02 -10.61 -15.51
C ALA A 376 -4.97 -9.51 -15.40
N VAL A 377 -4.35 -9.13 -16.51
CA VAL A 377 -3.39 -8.02 -16.53
C VAL A 377 -4.10 -6.66 -16.35
N TRP A 378 -5.36 -6.56 -16.78
CA TRP A 378 -6.10 -5.29 -16.85
C TRP A 378 -6.18 -4.56 -15.50
N GLN A 379 -5.54 -3.38 -15.43
CA GLN A 379 -5.47 -2.50 -14.25
C GLN A 379 -4.88 -3.21 -13.00
N MET A 380 -4.12 -4.29 -13.16
CA MET A 380 -3.69 -5.17 -12.08
C MET A 380 -3.02 -4.43 -10.92
N TRP A 381 -2.13 -3.47 -11.19
CA TRP A 381 -1.50 -2.66 -10.14
C TRP A 381 -2.52 -1.81 -9.39
N GLY A 382 -3.44 -1.16 -10.12
CA GLY A 382 -4.47 -0.29 -9.57
C GLY A 382 -5.59 -1.04 -8.85
N ARG A 383 -5.87 -2.30 -9.23
CA ARG A 383 -6.93 -3.14 -8.65
C ARG A 383 -6.75 -3.39 -7.16
N PHE A 384 -5.52 -3.38 -6.65
CA PHE A 384 -5.21 -3.78 -5.28
C PHE A 384 -4.41 -2.73 -4.49
N GLY A 385 -4.59 -2.74 -3.17
CA GLY A 385 -3.81 -1.92 -2.24
C GLY A 385 -4.54 -0.69 -1.68
N ASN A 386 -5.81 -0.49 -2.04
CA ASN A 386 -6.62 0.64 -1.55
C ASN A 386 -7.33 0.31 -0.23
N TRP A 387 -6.65 -0.35 0.72
CA TRP A 387 -7.30 -1.09 1.80
C TRP A 387 -7.80 -0.25 2.99
N PHE A 388 -7.27 0.97 3.19
CA PHE A 388 -7.48 1.76 4.43
C PHE A 388 -8.05 3.16 4.24
N ASN A 389 -8.48 3.52 3.02
CA ASN A 389 -9.03 4.85 2.73
C ASN A 389 -8.07 6.00 3.05
N TRP A 390 -6.78 5.71 2.99
CA TRP A 390 -5.71 6.62 3.31
C TRP A 390 -4.88 6.94 2.07
N GLY A 391 -5.09 8.15 1.54
CA GLY A 391 -4.46 8.63 0.30
C GLY A 391 -2.94 8.48 0.19
N VAL A 392 -2.19 8.42 1.31
CA VAL A 392 -0.72 8.28 1.26
C VAL A 392 -0.28 6.82 1.01
N TYR A 393 -1.14 5.85 1.30
CA TYR A 393 -0.87 4.42 1.21
C TYR A 393 -1.76 3.68 0.22
N ASP A 394 -2.47 4.41 -0.63
CA ASP A 394 -3.18 3.80 -1.75
C ASP A 394 -2.22 3.06 -2.70
N SER A 395 -2.75 2.01 -3.33
CA SER A 395 -2.02 1.07 -4.20
C SER A 395 -0.87 0.29 -3.55
N MET A 396 -0.69 0.36 -2.22
CA MET A 396 0.33 -0.43 -1.52
C MET A 396 -0.03 -1.91 -1.49
N LYS A 397 0.94 -2.75 -1.83
CA LYS A 397 0.83 -4.20 -1.70
C LYS A 397 1.40 -4.62 -0.35
N TYR A 398 0.51 -4.87 0.61
CA TYR A 398 0.86 -5.13 2.02
C TYR A 398 1.29 -6.57 2.32
N PHE A 399 1.23 -7.45 1.32
CA PHE A 399 1.54 -8.88 1.40
C PHE A 399 2.79 -9.21 0.58
N ASP A 400 3.39 -10.37 0.85
CA ASP A 400 4.52 -10.86 0.06
C ASP A 400 4.04 -11.54 -1.22
N TYR A 401 2.88 -12.20 -1.17
CA TYR A 401 2.28 -12.82 -2.34
C TYR A 401 0.75 -12.79 -2.31
N CYS A 402 0.15 -12.81 -3.48
CA CYS A 402 -1.29 -13.05 -3.64
C CYS A 402 -1.62 -13.80 -4.93
N VAL A 403 -2.79 -14.42 -4.94
CA VAL A 403 -3.48 -14.95 -6.11
C VAL A 403 -4.86 -14.32 -6.15
N PHE A 404 -5.25 -13.82 -7.31
CA PHE A 404 -6.50 -13.11 -7.51
C PHE A 404 -7.21 -13.59 -8.77
N ASP A 405 -8.49 -13.26 -8.83
CA ASP A 405 -9.37 -13.49 -9.97
C ASP A 405 -10.22 -12.24 -10.30
N ALA A 406 -11.14 -12.35 -11.26
CA ALA A 406 -12.09 -11.30 -11.62
C ALA A 406 -12.83 -10.71 -10.42
N LYS A 407 -13.23 -11.54 -9.44
CA LYS A 407 -14.00 -11.11 -8.26
C LYS A 407 -13.15 -10.39 -7.22
N SER A 408 -11.83 -10.35 -7.38
CA SER A 408 -10.93 -9.72 -6.43
C SER A 408 -10.90 -8.19 -6.61
N CYS A 409 -11.14 -7.47 -5.50
CA CYS A 409 -11.03 -6.00 -5.37
C CYS A 409 -10.26 -5.55 -4.11
N SER A 410 -10.13 -6.44 -3.13
CA SER A 410 -9.49 -6.22 -1.83
C SER A 410 -8.89 -7.54 -1.33
N PRO A 411 -7.95 -7.53 -0.36
CA PRO A 411 -7.40 -8.74 0.25
C PRO A 411 -8.45 -9.78 0.66
N GLU A 412 -9.58 -9.36 1.23
CA GLU A 412 -10.68 -10.24 1.66
C GLU A 412 -11.38 -10.96 0.51
N THR A 413 -11.26 -10.42 -0.70
CA THR A 413 -11.87 -10.97 -1.92
C THR A 413 -10.85 -11.63 -2.85
N MET A 414 -9.55 -11.60 -2.52
CA MET A 414 -8.54 -12.38 -3.25
C MET A 414 -8.80 -13.87 -3.10
N LEU A 415 -8.28 -14.71 -4.01
CA LEU A 415 -8.30 -16.15 -3.79
C LEU A 415 -7.41 -16.51 -2.60
N LEU A 416 -6.21 -15.93 -2.56
CA LEU A 416 -5.24 -16.13 -1.50
C LEU A 416 -4.31 -14.92 -1.38
N LEU A 417 -3.87 -14.60 -0.17
CA LEU A 417 -2.72 -13.74 0.08
C LEU A 417 -1.85 -14.30 1.21
N GLY A 418 -0.57 -13.96 1.24
CA GLY A 418 0.32 -14.43 2.29
C GLY A 418 1.62 -13.66 2.46
N TRP A 419 2.31 -14.03 3.53
CA TRP A 419 3.62 -13.59 3.94
C TRP A 419 4.49 -14.82 4.13
N PHE A 420 5.67 -14.81 3.52
CA PHE A 420 6.67 -15.84 3.80
C PHE A 420 7.15 -15.72 5.24
N GLY A 421 7.66 -16.83 5.77
CA GLY A 421 8.37 -16.83 7.04
C GLY A 421 9.59 -15.92 7.01
N THR A 422 10.21 -15.75 8.18
CA THR A 422 11.42 -14.91 8.31
C THR A 422 12.66 -15.56 7.69
N ASP A 423 12.52 -16.78 7.17
CA ASP A 423 13.45 -17.59 6.38
C ASP A 423 13.02 -17.72 4.90
N TRP A 424 12.02 -16.93 4.47
CA TRP A 424 11.44 -16.93 3.12
C TRP A 424 10.73 -18.24 2.71
N GLN A 425 10.43 -19.14 3.65
CA GLN A 425 9.66 -20.37 3.39
C GLN A 425 8.15 -20.14 3.54
N VAL A 426 7.35 -21.02 2.93
CA VAL A 426 5.88 -20.93 2.97
C VAL A 426 5.36 -21.53 4.29
N GLU A 427 5.98 -22.60 4.75
CA GLU A 427 5.59 -23.42 5.91
C GLU A 427 5.69 -22.66 7.23
N THR A 428 6.68 -21.76 7.33
CA THR A 428 6.94 -20.87 8.46
C THR A 428 6.23 -19.50 8.28
N GLY A 429 5.52 -19.33 7.18
CA GLY A 429 4.78 -18.13 6.81
C GLY A 429 3.36 -18.08 7.39
N LYS A 430 2.58 -17.13 6.89
CA LYS A 430 1.15 -16.98 7.20
C LYS A 430 0.40 -16.65 5.90
N TYR A 431 -0.73 -17.31 5.66
CA TYR A 431 -1.59 -17.03 4.52
C TYR A 431 -3.06 -16.92 4.93
N PHE A 432 -3.85 -16.31 4.06
CA PHE A 432 -5.27 -16.08 4.24
C PHE A 432 -5.99 -16.41 2.92
N LEU A 433 -7.06 -17.19 3.01
CA LEU A 433 -7.97 -17.42 1.88
C LEU A 433 -9.06 -16.35 1.87
N GLY A 434 -9.52 -15.99 0.68
CA GLY A 434 -10.63 -15.06 0.52
C GLY A 434 -11.89 -15.49 1.28
N ASN A 435 -12.63 -14.51 1.78
CA ASN A 435 -13.92 -14.77 2.41
C ASN A 435 -14.98 -15.07 1.32
N GLN A 436 -15.53 -16.29 1.32
CA GLN A 436 -16.46 -16.71 0.28
C GLN A 436 -17.72 -15.83 0.20
N THR A 437 -18.30 -15.43 1.34
CA THR A 437 -19.49 -14.56 1.35
C THR A 437 -19.21 -13.21 0.69
N LEU A 438 -18.06 -12.60 0.98
CA LEU A 438 -17.67 -11.33 0.35
C LEU A 438 -17.39 -11.52 -1.15
N ARG A 439 -16.83 -12.67 -1.55
CA ARG A 439 -16.60 -13.02 -2.97
C ARG A 439 -17.90 -13.27 -3.72
N ASP A 440 -18.90 -13.90 -3.10
CA ASP A 440 -20.22 -14.12 -3.70
C ASP A 440 -20.95 -12.78 -3.93
N ASP A 441 -20.73 -11.83 -3.02
CA ASP A 441 -21.26 -10.46 -3.10
C ASP A 441 -20.45 -9.51 -4.00
N SER A 442 -19.32 -9.97 -4.54
CA SER A 442 -18.45 -9.19 -5.42
C SER A 442 -18.77 -9.47 -6.88
N ALA A 443 -18.84 -8.40 -7.67
CA ALA A 443 -18.95 -8.49 -9.12
C ALA A 443 -17.57 -8.75 -9.76
N PRO A 444 -17.52 -9.55 -10.84
CA PRO A 444 -16.28 -9.72 -11.60
C PRO A 444 -15.83 -8.39 -12.21
N GLN A 445 -14.51 -8.19 -12.29
CA GLN A 445 -13.92 -7.11 -13.07
C GLN A 445 -14.15 -7.43 -14.55
N GLY A 446 -14.95 -6.61 -15.23
CA GLY A 446 -15.11 -6.70 -16.67
C GLY A 446 -13.82 -6.33 -17.42
N PHE A 447 -13.71 -6.85 -18.64
CA PHE A 447 -12.66 -6.54 -19.61
C PHE A 447 -13.31 -6.09 -20.92
N PRO A 448 -12.86 -4.97 -21.55
CA PRO A 448 -13.43 -4.53 -22.81
C PRO A 448 -13.29 -5.57 -23.93
N ALA A 449 -14.39 -5.87 -24.62
CA ALA A 449 -14.41 -6.84 -25.71
C ALA A 449 -13.72 -6.32 -26.99
N HIS A 450 -13.77 -5.01 -27.21
CA HIS A 450 -13.25 -4.35 -28.41
C HIS A 450 -12.03 -3.50 -28.06
N GLN A 451 -10.87 -3.81 -28.65
CA GLN A 451 -9.65 -2.99 -28.51
C GLN A 451 -9.75 -1.67 -29.25
N LEU A 452 -10.49 -1.66 -30.36
CA LEU A 452 -10.66 -0.54 -31.29
C LEU A 452 -12.10 -0.54 -31.81
N LEU A 453 -12.54 0.56 -32.41
CA LEU A 453 -13.78 0.57 -33.19
C LEU A 453 -13.52 -0.03 -34.57
N ASP A 454 -14.06 -1.22 -34.81
CA ASP A 454 -13.97 -1.96 -36.06
C ASP A 454 -15.35 -2.29 -36.64
N SER A 455 -15.40 -3.11 -37.69
CA SER A 455 -16.64 -3.52 -38.35
C SER A 455 -17.56 -4.36 -37.47
N ASP A 456 -17.01 -4.97 -36.42
CA ASP A 456 -17.72 -5.93 -35.57
C ASP A 456 -18.35 -5.24 -34.35
N CYS A 457 -18.05 -3.95 -34.14
CA CYS A 457 -18.65 -3.12 -33.11
C CYS A 457 -20.15 -2.84 -33.39
N PRO A 458 -21.04 -3.10 -32.42
CA PRO A 458 -22.48 -2.89 -32.58
C PRO A 458 -22.86 -1.40 -32.75
N ASP A 459 -24.04 -1.16 -33.31
CA ASP A 459 -24.59 0.19 -33.46
C ASP A 459 -24.95 0.84 -32.12
N ASP A 460 -25.37 0.02 -31.15
CA ASP A 460 -25.56 0.37 -29.75
C ASP A 460 -24.42 -0.27 -28.96
N LEU A 461 -23.50 0.54 -28.44
CA LEU A 461 -22.27 0.09 -27.79
C LEU A 461 -22.22 0.60 -26.36
N TYR A 462 -22.11 -0.30 -25.38
CA TYR A 462 -21.76 0.09 -24.02
C TYR A 462 -20.28 0.47 -23.97
N LEU A 463 -19.96 1.58 -23.30
CA LEU A 463 -18.58 2.03 -23.18
C LEU A 463 -17.73 1.07 -22.33
N THR A 464 -18.35 0.16 -21.57
CA THR A 464 -17.63 -0.95 -20.93
C THR A 464 -17.08 -1.96 -21.93
N ASP A 465 -17.58 -2.00 -23.16
CA ASP A 465 -17.14 -3.01 -24.12
C ASP A 465 -16.02 -2.48 -25.03
N LEU A 466 -15.68 -1.19 -24.91
CA LEU A 466 -14.64 -0.52 -25.69
C LEU A 466 -13.43 -0.16 -24.82
N MET A 467 -12.23 -0.47 -25.30
CA MET A 467 -10.99 -0.12 -24.62
C MET A 467 -10.85 1.41 -24.51
N PRO A 468 -10.69 1.98 -23.30
CA PRO A 468 -10.50 3.42 -23.14
C PRO A 468 -9.13 3.84 -23.65
N LEU A 469 -9.06 5.04 -24.26
CA LEU A 469 -7.81 5.70 -24.62
C LEU A 469 -7.02 6.14 -23.39
N LYS A 470 -7.75 6.57 -22.34
CA LYS A 470 -7.15 7.08 -21.12
C LYS A 470 -8.05 6.81 -19.92
N LEU A 471 -7.40 6.41 -18.83
CA LEU A 471 -7.99 6.27 -17.51
C LEU A 471 -7.24 7.19 -16.55
N ASP A 472 -7.94 8.13 -15.92
CA ASP A 472 -7.37 9.04 -14.93
C ASP A 472 -8.22 8.99 -13.66
N GLN A 473 -7.72 8.26 -12.67
CA GLN A 473 -8.28 8.21 -11.33
C GLN A 473 -7.13 8.11 -10.36
N MET A 474 -7.04 9.06 -9.43
CA MET A 474 -5.92 9.16 -8.51
C MET A 474 -5.76 7.91 -7.63
N ARG A 475 -6.86 7.20 -7.35
CA ARG A 475 -6.92 6.12 -6.39
C ARG A 475 -7.58 4.89 -7.00
N GLY A 476 -6.83 3.79 -7.06
CA GLY A 476 -7.32 2.48 -7.46
C GLY A 476 -7.82 2.37 -8.91
N ALA A 477 -8.24 1.16 -9.28
CA ALA A 477 -8.80 0.86 -10.59
C ALA A 477 -10.24 1.38 -10.75
N PHE A 478 -10.65 1.58 -12.00
CA PHE A 478 -12.05 1.72 -12.37
C PHE A 478 -12.74 0.35 -12.26
N GLY A 479 -13.91 0.35 -11.64
CA GLY A 479 -14.79 -0.82 -11.62
C GLY A 479 -15.46 -0.97 -12.99
N TRP A 480 -15.23 -2.08 -13.67
CA TRP A 480 -15.86 -2.39 -14.95
C TRP A 480 -16.91 -3.47 -14.71
N GLY A 481 -18.19 -3.16 -14.94
CA GLY A 481 -19.33 -3.99 -14.52
C GLY A 481 -19.54 -4.07 -13.01
N ARG A 482 -18.91 -3.16 -12.26
CA ARG A 482 -18.90 -3.15 -10.79
C ARG A 482 -18.60 -1.77 -10.22
N SER A 483 -18.84 -1.59 -8.93
CA SER A 483 -18.46 -0.37 -8.22
C SER A 483 -16.94 -0.25 -8.08
N PHE A 484 -16.44 0.93 -7.69
CA PHE A 484 -15.04 1.13 -7.31
C PHE A 484 -14.54 0.13 -6.25
N ASN A 485 -15.44 -0.27 -5.33
CA ASN A 485 -15.14 -1.21 -4.26
C ASN A 485 -15.42 -2.69 -4.62
N GLY A 486 -15.74 -3.00 -5.87
CA GLY A 486 -16.00 -4.36 -6.36
C GLY A 486 -17.42 -4.89 -6.13
N GLU A 487 -18.31 -4.11 -5.51
CA GLU A 487 -19.71 -4.49 -5.27
C GLU A 487 -20.53 -4.53 -6.57
N ILE A 488 -21.55 -5.39 -6.60
CA ILE A 488 -22.51 -5.55 -7.69
C ILE A 488 -23.38 -4.29 -7.82
N VAL A 489 -23.30 -3.61 -8.97
CA VAL A 489 -24.09 -2.39 -9.26
C VAL A 489 -24.69 -2.36 -10.67
N GLY A 490 -24.38 -3.34 -11.51
CA GLY A 490 -24.87 -3.48 -12.89
C GLY A 490 -23.76 -3.94 -13.84
N GLU A 491 -24.10 -4.82 -14.78
CA GLU A 491 -23.15 -5.48 -15.70
C GLU A 491 -22.36 -4.51 -16.59
N HIS A 492 -22.98 -3.40 -17.01
CA HIS A 492 -22.33 -2.36 -17.81
C HIS A 492 -22.06 -1.09 -17.00
N ALA A 493 -21.90 -1.20 -15.68
CA ALA A 493 -21.57 -0.05 -14.85
C ALA A 493 -20.08 0.29 -14.90
N ILE A 494 -19.74 1.58 -14.85
CA ILE A 494 -18.38 2.07 -14.60
C ILE A 494 -18.36 2.67 -13.19
N GLY A 495 -17.78 1.93 -12.25
CA GLY A 495 -17.54 2.35 -10.88
C GLY A 495 -16.30 3.22 -10.76
N THR A 496 -16.44 4.37 -10.11
CA THR A 496 -15.40 5.39 -9.98
C THR A 496 -15.27 5.90 -8.55
N ARG A 497 -14.13 6.51 -8.24
CA ARG A 497 -13.91 7.33 -7.06
C ARG A 497 -13.48 8.73 -7.52
N SER A 498 -14.34 9.72 -7.30
CA SER A 498 -14.10 11.08 -7.76
C SER A 498 -12.90 11.75 -7.06
N PRO A 499 -12.11 12.60 -7.76
CA PRO A 499 -12.22 12.91 -9.17
C PRO A 499 -11.74 11.76 -10.07
N ALA A 500 -12.47 11.52 -11.16
CA ALA A 500 -12.15 10.50 -12.14
C ALA A 500 -12.53 10.97 -13.56
N LYS A 501 -11.73 10.59 -14.55
CA LYS A 501 -11.90 10.94 -15.96
C LYS A 501 -11.55 9.74 -16.85
N LEU A 502 -12.37 9.47 -17.87
CA LEU A 502 -12.15 8.44 -18.89
C LEU A 502 -12.28 9.05 -20.28
N GLU A 503 -11.48 8.59 -21.23
CA GLU A 503 -11.54 9.03 -22.63
C GLU A 503 -11.70 7.82 -23.57
N PHE A 504 -12.58 7.95 -24.56
CA PHE A 504 -12.89 6.90 -25.54
C PHE A 504 -12.78 7.45 -26.97
N GLN A 505 -12.19 6.66 -27.86
CA GLN A 505 -12.10 6.96 -29.29
C GLN A 505 -13.40 6.56 -29.97
N LEU A 506 -14.22 7.54 -30.40
CA LEU A 506 -15.51 7.30 -31.05
C LEU A 506 -15.49 7.44 -32.58
N GLY A 507 -14.48 8.11 -33.14
CA GLY A 507 -14.30 8.22 -34.60
C GLY A 507 -15.49 8.84 -35.33
N CYS A 508 -16.24 9.75 -34.68
CA CYS A 508 -17.43 10.41 -35.22
C CYS A 508 -18.57 9.45 -35.64
N GLN A 509 -18.58 8.20 -35.18
CA GLN A 509 -19.53 7.18 -35.64
C GLN A 509 -20.89 7.24 -34.92
N PHE A 510 -20.93 7.78 -33.70
CA PHE A 510 -22.10 7.76 -32.82
C PHE A 510 -22.80 9.13 -32.79
N LYS A 511 -24.13 9.12 -32.57
CA LYS A 511 -25.01 10.31 -32.58
C LYS A 511 -25.62 10.63 -31.22
N SER A 512 -25.65 9.69 -30.29
CA SER A 512 -26.14 9.93 -28.93
C SER A 512 -25.36 9.16 -27.87
N PHE A 513 -25.31 9.72 -26.67
CA PHE A 513 -24.84 9.10 -25.43
C PHE A 513 -25.96 9.11 -24.38
N THR A 514 -26.15 7.99 -23.69
CA THR A 514 -27.06 7.88 -22.55
C THR A 514 -26.38 7.17 -21.39
N SER A 515 -26.60 7.67 -20.17
CA SER A 515 -26.21 6.97 -18.94
C SER A 515 -27.05 7.47 -17.76
N ALA A 516 -27.46 6.56 -16.88
CA ALA A 516 -27.84 6.95 -15.53
C ALA A 516 -26.57 7.13 -14.68
N VAL A 517 -26.57 8.02 -13.70
CA VAL A 517 -25.42 8.28 -12.83
C VAL A 517 -25.85 8.25 -11.37
N ARG A 518 -24.97 7.84 -10.47
CA ARG A 518 -25.32 7.65 -9.06
C ARG A 518 -24.18 7.87 -8.05
N LEU A 519 -24.50 8.36 -6.85
CA LEU A 519 -23.63 8.24 -5.67
C LEU A 519 -23.65 6.84 -5.05
N HIS A 520 -22.47 6.30 -4.75
CA HIS A 520 -22.33 4.98 -4.16
C HIS A 520 -21.72 5.05 -2.76
N ASN A 521 -22.38 4.44 -1.77
CA ASN A 521 -21.82 4.26 -0.44
C ASN A 521 -21.41 2.80 -0.26
N PRO A 522 -20.11 2.48 -0.31
CA PRO A 522 -19.64 1.11 -0.17
C PRO A 522 -19.78 0.60 1.28
N ARG A 523 -19.87 -0.72 1.43
CA ARG A 523 -20.00 -1.41 2.74
C ARG A 523 -18.97 -0.99 3.80
N GLU A 524 -17.76 -0.62 3.38
CA GLU A 524 -16.67 -0.31 4.30
C GLU A 524 -16.77 1.08 4.95
N PHE A 525 -17.74 1.91 4.54
CA PHE A 525 -17.97 3.26 5.05
C PHE A 525 -19.31 3.35 5.77
N GLU A 526 -19.29 3.97 6.94
CA GLU A 526 -20.50 4.60 7.46
C GLU A 526 -20.76 5.90 6.69
N LEU A 527 -22.02 6.16 6.33
CA LEU A 527 -22.40 7.41 5.70
C LEU A 527 -22.47 8.51 6.78
N CYS A 528 -21.33 9.14 7.08
CA CYS A 528 -21.22 10.13 8.14
C CYS A 528 -22.04 11.42 7.87
N HIS A 529 -22.34 12.16 8.93
CA HIS A 529 -23.21 13.34 8.87
C HIS A 529 -22.76 14.41 7.87
N VAL A 530 -21.43 14.63 7.74
CA VAL A 530 -20.86 15.60 6.81
C VAL A 530 -21.16 15.19 5.37
N ARG A 531 -20.99 13.91 5.05
CA ARG A 531 -21.29 13.35 3.72
C ARG A 531 -22.78 13.47 3.40
N GLN A 532 -23.65 12.99 4.29
CA GLN A 532 -25.12 13.09 4.13
C GLN A 532 -25.60 14.50 3.79
N LYS A 533 -24.98 15.53 4.39
CA LYS A 533 -25.41 16.93 4.22
C LYS A 533 -24.78 17.64 3.03
N SER A 534 -23.55 17.30 2.66
CA SER A 534 -22.74 18.17 1.80
C SER A 534 -22.08 17.47 0.61
N GLU A 535 -21.99 16.14 0.57
CA GLU A 535 -21.39 15.42 -0.55
C GLU A 535 -22.24 15.60 -1.81
N LYS A 536 -21.61 16.12 -2.86
CA LYS A 536 -22.21 16.25 -4.19
C LYS A 536 -21.22 15.85 -5.26
N ALA A 537 -21.61 14.99 -6.18
CA ALA A 537 -20.78 14.62 -7.33
C ALA A 537 -21.38 15.22 -8.60
N ARG A 538 -20.53 15.87 -9.39
CA ARG A 538 -20.91 16.40 -10.71
C ARG A 538 -20.38 15.47 -11.78
N PHE A 539 -21.28 15.00 -12.63
CA PHE A 539 -21.00 14.16 -13.78
C PHE A 539 -21.07 15.03 -15.03
N THR A 540 -20.02 15.04 -15.82
CA THR A 540 -19.90 15.86 -17.02
C THR A 540 -19.48 15.00 -18.20
N VAL A 541 -20.12 15.22 -19.34
CA VAL A 541 -19.78 14.59 -20.63
C VAL A 541 -19.18 15.66 -21.53
N TYR A 542 -17.99 15.39 -22.07
CA TYR A 542 -17.36 16.23 -23.08
C TYR A 542 -17.19 15.47 -24.40
N GLY A 543 -17.29 16.20 -25.51
CA GLY A 543 -16.89 15.73 -26.83
C GLY A 543 -15.80 16.64 -27.36
N ASP A 544 -14.64 16.07 -27.70
CA ASP A 544 -13.47 16.81 -28.21
C ASP A 544 -13.09 18.01 -27.33
N GLY A 545 -13.15 17.81 -26.01
CA GLY A 545 -12.87 18.82 -24.97
C GLY A 545 -13.97 19.85 -24.73
N ARG A 546 -15.10 19.81 -25.47
CA ARG A 546 -16.24 20.71 -25.28
C ARG A 546 -17.31 20.05 -24.42
N LYS A 547 -17.80 20.75 -23.39
CA LYS A 547 -18.87 20.25 -22.52
C LYS A 547 -20.17 20.08 -23.32
N LEU A 548 -20.70 18.87 -23.35
CA LEU A 548 -21.96 18.53 -24.03
C LEU A 548 -23.14 18.47 -23.06
N GLY A 549 -22.90 18.07 -21.81
CA GLY A 549 -23.90 18.13 -20.75
C GLY A 549 -23.33 17.75 -19.40
N GLU A 550 -24.10 18.07 -18.34
CA GLU A 550 -23.72 17.78 -16.97
C GLU A 550 -24.96 17.52 -16.10
N THR A 551 -24.77 16.80 -15.00
CA THR A 551 -25.73 16.69 -13.90
C THR A 551 -25.01 16.62 -12.56
N VAL A 552 -25.71 16.92 -11.47
CA VAL A 552 -25.17 16.87 -10.10
C VAL A 552 -26.11 16.04 -9.25
N VAL A 553 -25.56 15.10 -8.50
CA VAL A 553 -26.29 14.23 -7.56
C VAL A 553 -25.79 14.44 -6.14
N ASP A 554 -26.67 14.23 -5.16
CA ASP A 554 -26.38 14.30 -3.73
C ASP A 554 -27.18 13.25 -2.95
N TRP A 555 -26.99 13.11 -1.63
CA TRP A 555 -27.68 12.05 -0.87
C TRP A 555 -29.21 12.23 -0.74
N ARG A 556 -29.79 13.35 -1.19
CA ARG A 556 -31.25 13.53 -1.27
C ARG A 556 -31.80 13.09 -2.62
N GLU A 557 -31.04 13.35 -3.68
CA GLU A 557 -31.32 12.92 -5.05
C GLU A 557 -30.06 12.24 -5.61
N PRO A 558 -29.83 10.96 -5.24
CA PRO A 558 -28.55 10.29 -5.46
C PRO A 558 -28.37 9.79 -6.88
N GLU A 559 -29.41 9.85 -7.72
CA GLU A 559 -29.44 9.34 -9.08
C GLU A 559 -29.94 10.41 -10.05
N ALA A 560 -29.37 10.42 -11.27
CA ALA A 560 -29.82 11.27 -12.37
C ALA A 560 -29.60 10.55 -13.71
N VAL A 561 -30.18 11.07 -14.79
CA VAL A 561 -29.99 10.53 -16.15
C VAL A 561 -29.42 11.61 -17.07
N LEU A 562 -28.43 11.24 -17.86
CA LEU A 562 -27.87 12.04 -18.93
C LEU A 562 -28.29 11.45 -20.29
N ASN A 563 -28.86 12.29 -21.15
CA ASN A 563 -29.16 11.99 -22.55
C ASN A 563 -28.58 13.11 -23.40
N ILE A 564 -27.53 12.80 -24.16
CA ILE A 564 -26.66 13.79 -24.81
C ILE A 564 -26.55 13.49 -26.30
N SER A 565 -26.73 14.50 -27.15
CA SER A 565 -26.41 14.37 -28.57
C SER A 565 -24.90 14.48 -28.79
N LEU A 566 -24.37 13.65 -29.68
CA LEU A 566 -22.96 13.59 -30.07
C LEU A 566 -22.80 14.03 -31.53
N PRO A 567 -22.80 15.34 -31.83
CA PRO A 567 -22.57 15.83 -33.19
C PRO A 567 -21.09 15.69 -33.55
N ASP A 568 -20.77 14.65 -34.33
CA ASP A 568 -19.44 14.41 -34.92
C ASP A 568 -18.30 14.35 -33.90
N VAL A 569 -18.56 13.75 -32.73
CA VAL A 569 -17.58 13.63 -31.63
C VAL A 569 -16.53 12.57 -31.96
N ASN A 570 -15.26 12.97 -32.00
CA ASN A 570 -14.16 12.04 -32.22
C ASN A 570 -13.69 11.39 -30.90
N ILE A 571 -13.53 12.17 -29.84
CA ILE A 571 -13.16 11.70 -28.50
C ILE A 571 -14.27 12.05 -27.50
N LEU A 572 -14.84 11.04 -26.86
CA LEU A 572 -15.78 11.21 -25.76
C LEU A 572 -15.03 11.17 -24.43
N THR A 573 -15.34 12.10 -23.54
CA THR A 573 -14.81 12.12 -22.17
C THR A 573 -15.95 12.02 -21.17
N LEU A 574 -15.84 11.09 -20.24
CA LEU A 574 -16.67 11.00 -19.04
C LEU A 574 -15.88 11.52 -17.85
N GLU A 575 -16.39 12.51 -17.13
CA GLU A 575 -15.75 13.09 -15.96
C GLU A 575 -16.71 13.11 -14.78
N VAL A 576 -16.21 12.71 -13.60
CA VAL A 576 -16.92 12.91 -12.34
C VAL A 576 -16.01 13.59 -11.33
N VAL A 577 -16.48 14.68 -10.74
CA VAL A 577 -15.71 15.48 -9.78
C VAL A 577 -16.52 15.82 -8.52
N PRO A 578 -15.88 15.92 -7.34
CA PRO A 578 -16.51 16.52 -6.17
C PRO A 578 -16.98 17.95 -6.49
N SER A 579 -18.26 18.23 -6.24
CA SER A 579 -18.87 19.56 -6.39
C SER A 579 -19.50 20.09 -5.09
N GLY A 580 -19.39 19.30 -4.02
CA GLY A 580 -19.83 19.65 -2.67
C GLY A 580 -19.18 18.74 -1.63
N GLY A 581 -19.01 19.30 -0.43
CA GLY A 581 -18.41 18.61 0.70
C GLY A 581 -16.90 18.41 0.54
N PRO A 582 -16.23 17.87 1.57
CA PRO A 582 -14.80 17.61 1.50
C PRO A 582 -14.46 16.50 0.50
N SER A 583 -13.63 16.79 -0.50
CA SER A 583 -13.32 15.86 -1.60
C SER A 583 -12.73 14.52 -1.14
N TRP A 584 -11.94 14.52 -0.06
CA TRP A 584 -11.34 13.30 0.48
C TRP A 584 -12.36 12.35 1.13
N LEU A 585 -13.57 12.81 1.46
CA LEU A 585 -14.63 11.98 2.02
C LEU A 585 -15.50 11.29 0.96
N HIS A 586 -15.35 11.63 -0.33
CA HIS A 586 -16.10 10.99 -1.42
C HIS A 586 -15.68 9.52 -1.54
N ALA A 587 -16.65 8.61 -1.49
CA ALA A 587 -16.39 7.17 -1.44
C ALA A 587 -16.55 6.48 -2.79
N GLY A 588 -17.63 6.77 -3.53
CA GLY A 588 -17.88 6.16 -4.83
C GLY A 588 -18.93 6.88 -5.65
N ALA A 589 -18.79 6.81 -6.96
CA ALA A 589 -19.70 7.37 -7.95
C ALA A 589 -19.76 6.41 -9.16
N ILE A 590 -20.93 6.28 -9.80
CA ILE A 590 -21.16 5.26 -10.82
C ILE A 590 -21.76 5.89 -12.07
N TRP A 591 -21.24 5.51 -13.24
CA TRP A 591 -21.93 5.61 -14.52
C TRP A 591 -22.65 4.28 -14.78
N LEU A 592 -23.97 4.28 -14.80
CA LEU A 592 -24.80 3.10 -15.05
C LEU A 592 -25.12 3.02 -16.53
N ASN A 593 -24.77 1.88 -17.14
CA ASN A 593 -25.02 1.55 -18.54
C ASN A 593 -24.64 2.71 -19.51
N PRO A 594 -23.43 3.27 -19.43
CA PRO A 594 -23.02 4.35 -20.33
C PRO A 594 -22.92 3.78 -21.75
N MET A 595 -23.80 4.25 -22.63
CA MET A 595 -24.00 3.69 -23.96
C MET A 595 -23.95 4.78 -25.01
N VAL A 596 -23.34 4.47 -26.16
CA VAL A 596 -23.35 5.30 -27.36
C VAL A 596 -24.13 4.60 -28.47
N LYS A 597 -24.83 5.36 -29.32
CA LYS A 597 -25.66 4.82 -30.42
C LYS A 597 -25.37 5.51 -31.74
N LYS A 598 -25.33 4.76 -32.85
CA LYS A 598 -25.17 5.31 -34.22
C LYS A 598 -26.45 5.96 -34.77
N SER A 599 -27.62 5.63 -34.22
CA SER A 599 -28.91 6.23 -34.62
C SER A 599 -29.64 6.83 -33.42
N ASP A 600 -30.42 7.89 -33.65
CA ASP A 600 -31.27 8.49 -32.62
C ASP A 600 -32.34 7.48 -32.18
N SER A 601 -32.51 7.33 -30.86
CA SER A 601 -33.57 6.49 -30.30
C SER A 601 -34.92 6.93 -30.86
N LYS A 602 -35.60 6.06 -31.63
CA LYS A 602 -37.02 6.24 -31.93
C LYS A 602 -37.77 6.19 -30.59
N GLU A 603 -38.27 7.33 -30.12
CA GLU A 603 -39.27 7.34 -29.06
C GLU A 603 -40.40 6.37 -29.42
N PRO A 604 -40.91 5.56 -28.47
CA PRO A 604 -42.11 4.78 -28.73
C PRO A 604 -43.23 5.78 -29.04
N ARG A 605 -43.74 5.73 -30.28
CA ARG A 605 -44.93 6.50 -30.66
C ARG A 605 -46.06 6.10 -29.71
N ARG A 606 -46.55 7.09 -28.97
CA ARG A 606 -47.68 6.98 -28.04
C ARG A 606 -48.92 6.42 -28.71
#